data_AF-A0A8S2WP46-F1
#
_entry.id   AF-A0A8S2WP46-F1
#
_cell.length_a   1.000
_cell.length_b   1.000
_cell.length_c   1.000
_cell.angle_alpha   90.00
_cell.angle_beta   90.00
_cell.angle_gamma   90.00
#
_symmetry.space_group_name_H-M   'P 1'
#
loop_
_entity.id
_entity.type
_entity.pdbx_description
1 polymer ?
#
loop_
_entity_poly.entity_id
_entity_poly.type
_entity_poly.pdbx_seq_one_letter_code
_entity_poly.pdbx_strand_id
1 'polypeptide(L)' 'MSLLVGGQIKEVAVMNQLSSNLHFMMTTFYQPKGERYKILYEDHAFPSDQYAIHS' A
#
# COMPACT_ATOMS: atom_id res chain seq x y z
N MET A 1 17.82 5.59 3.17
CA MET A 1 16.39 5.24 3.32
C MET A 1 16.22 3.96 4.13
N SER A 2 16.90 2.86 3.78
CA SER A 2 16.80 1.57 4.49
C SER A 2 17.01 1.65 6.01
N LEU A 3 18.04 2.38 6.47
CA LEU A 3 18.30 2.58 7.90
C LEU A 3 17.17 3.34 8.63
N LEU A 4 16.52 4.29 7.95
CA LEU A 4 15.46 5.12 8.54
C LEU A 4 14.19 4.31 8.83
N VAL A 5 13.85 3.41 7.92
CA VAL A 5 12.65 2.57 8.01
C VAL A 5 12.94 1.19 8.64
N GLY A 6 14.20 0.89 8.97
CA GLY A 6 14.61 -0.37 9.57
C GLY A 6 14.60 -1.60 8.64
N GLY A 7 14.70 -1.41 7.32
CA GLY A 7 14.68 -2.48 6.32
C GLY A 7 16.05 -2.79 5.70
N GLN A 8 16.20 -3.93 5.01
CA GLN A 8 17.39 -4.22 4.21
C GLN A 8 17.42 -3.37 2.93
N ILE A 9 18.61 -3.18 2.35
CA ILE A 9 18.77 -2.36 1.12
C ILE A 9 17.89 -2.88 -0.03
N LYS A 10 17.74 -4.21 -0.15
CA LYS A 10 16.90 -4.85 -1.19
C LYS A 10 15.39 -4.81 -0.92
N GLU A 11 14.98 -4.43 0.30
CA GLU A 11 13.56 -4.38 0.71
C GLU A 11 12.98 -2.97 0.58
N VAL A 12 13.84 -1.95 0.38
CA VAL A 12 13.43 -0.55 0.36
C VAL A 12 13.78 0.07 -0.99
N ALA A 13 12.75 0.48 -1.71
CA ALA A 13 12.90 1.17 -2.98
C ALA A 13 12.44 2.63 -2.86
N VAL A 14 13.18 3.55 -3.50
CA VAL A 14 12.78 4.95 -3.67
C VAL A 14 12.26 5.09 -5.09
N MET A 15 10.93 5.25 -5.23
CA MET A 15 10.26 5.32 -6.52
C MET A 15 8.98 6.16 -6.44
N ASN A 16 8.57 6.74 -7.58
CA ASN A 16 7.29 7.42 -7.83
C ASN A 16 6.77 8.31 -6.67
N GLN A 17 5.45 8.46 -6.58
CA GLN A 17 4.73 9.13 -5.51
C GLN A 17 4.03 8.09 -4.61
N LEU A 18 3.64 8.49 -3.40
CA LEU A 18 3.01 7.61 -2.40
C LEU A 18 1.79 6.87 -2.94
N SER A 19 0.82 7.59 -3.52
CA SER A 19 -0.43 7.00 -3.99
C SER A 19 -0.22 6.00 -5.14
N SER A 20 0.73 6.27 -6.05
CA SER A 20 1.09 5.31 -7.11
C SER A 20 1.70 4.03 -6.52
N ASN A 21 2.58 4.17 -5.52
CA ASN A 21 3.20 3.00 -4.87
C ASN A 21 2.17 2.18 -4.08
N LEU A 22 1.20 2.82 -3.41
CA LEU A 22 0.08 2.13 -2.76
C LEU A 22 -0.73 1.33 -3.81
N HIS A 23 -1.07 1.93 -4.94
CA HIS A 23 -1.81 1.24 -6.00
C HIS A 23 -1.05 0.02 -6.58
N PHE A 24 0.28 0.13 -6.75
CA PHE A 24 1.11 -1.01 -7.17
C PHE A 24 1.13 -2.14 -6.13
N MET A 25 1.20 -1.80 -4.85
CA MET A 25 1.11 -2.78 -3.77
C MET A 25 -0.26 -3.45 -3.74
N MET A 26 -1.35 -2.68 -3.90
CA MET A 26 -2.71 -3.24 -3.96
C MET A 26 -2.88 -4.20 -5.14
N THR A 27 -2.45 -3.82 -6.34
CA THR A 27 -2.50 -4.70 -7.53
C THR A 27 -1.74 -6.01 -7.32
N THR A 28 -0.62 -5.98 -6.57
CA THR A 28 0.23 -7.16 -6.36
C THR A 28 -0.31 -8.05 -5.23
N PHE A 29 -0.67 -7.47 -4.09
CA PHE A 29 -0.93 -8.20 -2.85
C PHE A 29 -2.42 -8.38 -2.54
N TYR A 30 -3.30 -7.51 -3.03
CA TYR A 30 -4.74 -7.64 -2.80
C TYR A 30 -5.36 -8.57 -3.85
N GLN A 31 -5.46 -9.85 -3.47
CA GLN A 31 -6.03 -10.91 -4.28
C GLN A 31 -7.29 -11.46 -3.58
N PRO A 32 -8.44 -10.76 -3.68
CA PRO A 32 -9.64 -11.15 -2.95
C PRO A 32 -10.10 -12.55 -3.40
N LYS A 33 -10.31 -13.45 -2.43
CA LYS A 33 -10.75 -14.83 -2.69
C LYS A 33 -11.75 -15.32 -1.65
N GLY A 34 -12.91 -15.78 -2.13
CA GLY A 34 -14.00 -16.25 -1.27
C GLY A 34 -14.39 -15.19 -0.25
N GLU A 35 -14.33 -15.55 1.04
CA GLU A 35 -14.72 -14.66 2.14
C GLU A 35 -13.63 -13.64 2.53
N ARG A 36 -12.40 -13.76 2.03
CA ARG A 36 -11.31 -12.83 2.31
C ARG A 36 -11.19 -11.78 1.21
N TYR A 37 -12.02 -10.75 1.32
CA TYR A 37 -12.07 -9.60 0.38
C TYR A 37 -12.10 -8.23 1.10
N LYS A 38 -12.10 -8.19 2.42
CA LYS A 38 -12.17 -6.93 3.17
C LYS A 38 -10.76 -6.37 3.38
N ILE A 39 -10.60 -5.07 3.15
CA ILE A 39 -9.40 -4.29 3.46
C ILE A 39 -9.70 -3.52 4.75
N LEU A 40 -8.83 -3.67 5.76
CA LEU A 40 -8.92 -2.95 7.01
C LEU A 40 -8.01 -1.71 6.95
N TYR A 41 -8.56 -0.55 7.27
CA TYR A 41 -7.86 0.72 7.31
C TYR A 41 -8.47 1.63 8.39
N GLU A 42 -7.80 2.71 8.76
CA GLU A 42 -8.28 3.65 9.78
C GLU A 42 -9.48 4.48 9.32
N ASP A 43 -10.37 4.82 10.27
CA ASP A 43 -11.60 5.56 10.02
C ASP A 43 -11.36 6.94 9.36
N HIS A 44 -10.26 7.60 9.72
CA HIS A 44 -9.90 8.93 9.24
C HIS A 44 -8.65 8.89 8.33
N ALA A 45 -8.60 7.92 7.42
CA ALA A 45 -7.55 7.82 6.42
C ALA A 45 -7.52 9.07 5.53
N PHE A 46 -6.35 9.44 5.02
CA PHE A 46 -6.25 10.55 4.07
C PHE A 46 -7.07 10.25 2.80
N PRO A 47 -7.69 11.26 2.15
CA PRO A 47 -8.51 11.03 0.95
C PRO A 47 -7.77 10.31 -0.18
N SER A 48 -6.45 10.51 -0.31
CA SER A 48 -5.62 9.80 -1.28
C SER A 48 -5.55 8.30 -1.04
N ASP A 49 -5.55 7.89 0.23
CA ASP A 49 -5.38 6.49 0.63
C ASP A 49 -6.70 5.75 0.46
N GLN A 50 -7.81 6.42 0.81
CA GLN A 50 -9.16 5.97 0.47
C GLN A 50 -9.32 5.76 -1.04
N TYR A 51 -8.87 6.71 -1.86
CA TYR A 51 -8.93 6.58 -3.31
C TYR A 51 -8.12 5.38 -3.81
N ALA A 52 -6.92 5.15 -3.29
CA ALA A 52 -6.08 4.01 -3.67
C ALA A 52 -6.69 2.63 -3.30
N ILE A 53 -7.54 2.58 -2.28
CA ILE A 53 -8.27 1.36 -1.86
C ILE A 53 -9.52 1.13 -2.71
N HIS A 54 -10.19 2.20 -3.16
CA HIS A 54 -11.44 2.12 -3.92
C HIS A 54 -11.26 2.10 -5.44
N SER A 55 -10.06 2.35 -5.96
CA SER A 55 -9.74 2.38 -7.38
C SER A 55 -9.69 1.00 -8.05
#